data_AF-A0A8S0V7R9-F1
#
_entry.id   AF-A0A8S0V7R9-F1
#
_cell.length_a   1.000
_cell.length_b   1.000
_cell.length_c   1.000
_cell.angle_alpha   90.00
_cell.angle_beta   90.00
_cell.angle_gamma   90.00
#
_symmetry.space_group_name_H-M   'P 1'
#
loop_
_entity.id
_entity.type
_entity.pdbx_description
1 polymer ?
#
loop_
_entity_poly.entity_id
_entity_poly.type
_entity_poly.pdbx_seq_one_letter_code
_entity_poly.pdbx_strand_id
1 'polypeptide(L)'
;MVAKLLGVWWLDIRGKIEVKKLSPNTQYVAYLVYRLAQNSFGLGSANGMIKFLIREKDADAEKRATTLRLLPPENTNSQNAVVRRPDGWMEVVIGHFYNDKGDEGMVEARLLETNCWKSGLIVEGIEFRPLNEDSVIFSKRGVKNVRKGLLSKFRNSQ
;
A
#
# COMPACT_ATOMS: atom_id res chain seq x y z
N MET A 1 -14.97 -13.77 -2.46
CA MET A 1 -14.11 -14.97 -2.58
C MET A 1 -12.79 -14.67 -1.89
N VAL A 2 -12.15 -15.64 -1.25
CA VAL A 2 -10.84 -15.48 -0.60
C VAL A 2 -9.87 -16.52 -1.16
N ALA A 3 -8.58 -16.17 -1.27
CA ALA A 3 -7.55 -17.05 -1.80
C ALA A 3 -6.56 -17.44 -0.69
N LYS A 4 -6.16 -18.72 -0.62
CA LYS A 4 -5.15 -19.20 0.34
C LYS A 4 -3.91 -19.70 -0.39
N LEU A 5 -2.75 -19.24 0.04
CA LEU A 5 -1.44 -19.66 -0.43
C LEU A 5 -1.00 -20.94 0.28
N LEU A 6 -0.90 -22.05 -0.47
CA LEU A 6 -0.49 -23.35 0.09
C LEU A 6 1.03 -23.47 0.25
N GLY A 7 1.81 -23.02 -0.74
CA GLY A 7 3.27 -23.08 -0.72
C GLY A 7 3.85 -22.69 -2.07
N VAL A 8 4.58 -21.58 -2.14
CA VAL A 8 5.20 -21.09 -3.39
C VAL A 8 6.59 -20.54 -3.13
N TRP A 9 7.41 -20.53 -4.18
CA TRP A 9 8.68 -19.81 -4.18
C TRP A 9 8.48 -18.33 -4.61
N TRP A 10 7.70 -18.12 -5.66
CA TRP A 10 7.36 -16.78 -6.17
C TRP A 10 5.92 -16.41 -5.83
N LEU A 11 5.76 -15.26 -5.19
CA LEU A 11 4.46 -14.65 -4.90
C LEU A 11 4.36 -13.31 -5.61
N ASP A 12 3.34 -13.17 -6.44
CA ASP A 12 3.06 -11.98 -7.21
C ASP A 12 1.54 -11.72 -7.18
N ILE A 13 1.11 -10.81 -6.32
CA ILE A 13 -0.29 -10.41 -6.18
C ILE A 13 -0.45 -9.07 -6.88
N ARG A 14 -1.44 -8.98 -7.77
CA ARG A 14 -1.72 -7.76 -8.54
C ARG A 14 -3.18 -7.40 -8.47
N GLY A 15 -3.44 -6.12 -8.25
CA GLY A 15 -4.76 -5.50 -8.31
C GLY A 15 -4.72 -4.39 -9.35
N LYS A 16 -5.74 -4.33 -10.22
CA LYS A 16 -5.83 -3.31 -11.27
C LYS A 16 -7.13 -2.56 -11.16
N ILE A 17 -7.10 -1.26 -11.42
CA ILE A 17 -8.29 -0.43 -11.49
C ILE A 17 -8.16 0.57 -12.64
N GLU A 18 -9.28 0.77 -13.34
CA GLU A 18 -9.38 1.79 -14.38
C GLU A 18 -9.41 3.17 -13.73
N VAL A 19 -8.56 4.07 -14.20
CA VAL A 19 -8.45 5.42 -13.64
C VAL A 19 -9.76 6.21 -13.80
N LYS A 20 -10.46 6.01 -14.92
CA LYS A 20 -11.79 6.61 -15.16
C LYS A 20 -12.90 6.15 -14.20
N LYS A 21 -12.69 5.06 -13.46
CA LYS A 21 -13.64 4.61 -12.41
C LYS A 21 -13.36 5.28 -11.07
N LEU A 22 -12.26 6.02 -10.96
CA LEU A 22 -11.86 6.76 -9.76
C LEU A 22 -12.30 8.22 -9.89
N SER A 23 -12.55 8.85 -8.74
CA SER A 23 -12.81 10.27 -8.68
C SER A 23 -11.54 11.03 -9.08
N PRO A 24 -11.63 12.01 -9.99
CA PRO A 24 -10.48 12.80 -10.41
C PRO A 24 -10.00 13.71 -9.28
N ASN A 25 -8.77 14.22 -9.42
CA ASN A 25 -8.10 15.09 -8.44
C ASN A 25 -8.09 14.53 -7.01
N THR A 26 -7.92 13.22 -6.88
CA THR A 26 -8.04 12.53 -5.59
C THR A 26 -6.80 11.68 -5.34
N GLN A 27 -6.26 11.77 -4.13
CA GLN A 27 -5.20 10.86 -3.67
C GLN A 27 -5.83 9.53 -3.30
N TYR A 28 -5.26 8.44 -3.77
CA TYR A 28 -5.67 7.07 -3.47
C TYR A 28 -4.55 6.32 -2.76
N VAL A 29 -4.97 5.36 -1.94
CA VAL A 29 -4.09 4.38 -1.28
C VAL A 29 -4.58 2.99 -1.65
N ALA A 30 -3.64 2.13 -2.06
CA ALA A 30 -3.90 0.72 -2.30
C ALA A 30 -3.52 -0.09 -1.05
N TYR A 31 -4.45 -0.92 -0.57
CA TYR A 31 -4.27 -1.78 0.59
C TYR A 31 -4.33 -3.24 0.16
N LEU A 32 -3.40 -4.07 0.63
CA LEU A 32 -3.62 -5.51 0.66
C LEU A 32 -4.43 -5.85 1.91
N VAL A 33 -5.51 -6.58 1.74
CA VAL A 33 -6.32 -7.12 2.84
C VAL A 33 -6.11 -8.62 2.96
N TYR A 34 -5.61 -9.06 4.10
CA TYR A 34 -5.13 -10.43 4.27
C TYR A 34 -5.21 -10.94 5.72
N ARG A 35 -5.05 -12.25 5.87
CA ARG A 35 -4.85 -12.97 7.14
C ARG A 35 -3.65 -13.89 6.99
N LEU A 36 -3.14 -14.34 8.14
CA LEU A 36 -2.10 -15.36 8.22
C LEU A 36 -2.66 -16.60 8.90
N ALA A 37 -2.42 -17.77 8.31
CA ALA A 37 -2.66 -19.04 8.96
C ALA A 37 -1.71 -19.22 10.15
N GLN A 38 -2.10 -20.01 11.15
CA GLN A 38 -1.26 -20.26 12.34
C GLN A 38 0.12 -20.83 11.99
N ASN A 39 0.22 -21.61 10.92
CA ASN A 39 1.45 -22.22 10.42
C ASN A 39 2.07 -21.46 9.23
N SER A 40 1.75 -20.17 9.05
CA SER A 40 2.33 -19.36 7.98
C SER A 40 3.83 -19.20 8.17
N PHE A 41 4.59 -19.18 7.06
CA PHE A 41 6.03 -18.93 7.08
C PHE A 41 6.48 -18.22 5.80
N GLY A 42 7.66 -17.61 5.83
CA GLY A 42 8.25 -16.95 4.66
C GLY A 42 7.57 -15.63 4.25
N LEU A 43 6.80 -15.01 5.16
CA LEU A 43 6.02 -13.79 4.92
C LEU A 43 6.54 -12.59 5.73
N GLY A 44 7.84 -12.53 6.00
CA GLY A 44 8.43 -11.44 6.79
C GLY A 44 8.40 -10.09 6.07
N SER A 45 8.79 -10.08 4.80
CA SER A 45 8.77 -8.90 3.94
C SER A 45 8.23 -9.22 2.55
N ALA A 46 7.81 -8.18 1.83
CA ALA A 46 7.53 -8.20 0.40
C ALA A 46 7.70 -6.80 -0.19
N ASN A 47 7.86 -6.69 -1.51
CA ASN A 47 7.94 -5.40 -2.19
C ASN A 47 6.56 -4.96 -2.68
N GLY A 48 6.11 -3.80 -2.23
CA GLY A 48 4.92 -3.11 -2.70
C GLY A 48 5.26 -2.06 -3.75
N MET A 49 4.48 -1.97 -4.83
CA MET A 49 4.65 -0.94 -5.85
C MET A 49 3.31 -0.52 -6.48
N ILE A 50 3.27 0.73 -6.93
CA ILE A 50 2.20 1.27 -7.75
C ILE A 50 2.77 1.62 -9.11
N LYS A 51 2.11 1.16 -10.17
CA LYS A 51 2.50 1.40 -11.56
C LYS A 51 1.30 1.85 -12.38
N PHE A 52 1.47 2.93 -13.13
CA PHE A 52 0.52 3.31 -14.16
C PHE A 52 0.89 2.59 -15.46
N LEU A 53 0.05 1.66 -15.92
CA LEU A 53 0.43 0.68 -16.93
C LEU A 53 0.78 1.26 -18.30
N ILE A 54 0.23 2.43 -18.64
CA ILE A 54 0.45 3.07 -19.95
C ILE A 54 1.66 4.01 -19.91
N ARG A 55 1.84 4.76 -18.82
CA ARG A 55 2.82 5.86 -18.76
C ARG A 55 4.17 5.46 -18.14
N GLU A 56 4.23 4.34 -17.42
CA GLU A 56 5.42 3.91 -16.67
C GLU A 56 5.99 2.59 -17.17
N LYS A 57 7.32 2.53 -17.27
CA LYS A 57 8.06 1.28 -17.49
C LYS A 57 8.18 0.51 -16.17
N ASP A 58 8.32 -0.82 -16.24
CA ASP A 58 8.46 -1.67 -15.05
C ASP A 58 9.66 -1.26 -14.17
N ALA A 59 10.81 -0.98 -14.80
CA ALA A 59 12.02 -0.58 -14.10
C ALA A 59 11.84 0.69 -13.25
N ASP A 60 10.99 1.62 -13.66
CA ASP A 60 10.75 2.87 -12.92
C ASP A 60 9.78 2.68 -11.75
N ALA A 61 8.86 1.72 -11.85
CA ALA A 61 8.03 1.30 -10.73
C ALA A 61 8.85 0.51 -9.69
N GLU A 62 9.75 -0.37 -10.14
CA GLU A 62 10.62 -1.16 -9.27
C GLU A 62 11.59 -0.28 -8.46
N LYS A 63 12.16 0.77 -9.05
CA LYS A 63 12.99 1.74 -8.31
C LYS A 63 12.25 2.45 -7.18
N ARG A 64 10.92 2.56 -7.28
CA ARG A 64 10.05 3.15 -6.25
C ARG A 64 9.38 2.11 -5.36
N ALA A 65 9.73 0.83 -5.51
CA ALA A 65 9.17 -0.22 -4.68
C ALA A 65 9.52 0.02 -3.22
N THR A 66 8.55 -0.25 -2.34
CA THR A 66 8.70 -0.10 -0.90
C THR A 66 8.69 -1.47 -0.26
N THR A 67 9.64 -1.73 0.64
CA THR A 67 9.63 -2.94 1.45
C THR A 67 8.51 -2.86 2.50
N LEU A 68 7.58 -3.79 2.41
CA LEU A 68 6.45 -3.97 3.29
C LEU A 68 6.74 -5.09 4.27
N ARG A 69 6.26 -4.96 5.51
CA ARG A 69 6.22 -6.07 6.47
C ARG A 69 4.81 -6.61 6.53
N LEU A 70 4.64 -7.93 6.39
CA LEU A 70 3.32 -8.57 6.46
C LEU A 70 3.03 -9.17 7.84
N LEU A 71 4.01 -9.17 8.73
CA LEU A 71 3.82 -9.58 10.11
C LEU A 71 3.44 -8.37 10.97
N PRO A 72 2.54 -8.53 11.96
CA PRO A 72 2.24 -7.46 12.90
C PRO A 72 3.52 -7.01 13.63
N PRO A 73 3.68 -5.71 13.89
CA PRO A 73 4.82 -5.23 14.65
C PRO A 73 4.74 -5.78 16.07
N GLU A 74 5.77 -6.47 16.54
CA GLU A 74 5.80 -6.93 17.93
C GLU A 74 5.93 -5.74 18.90
N ASN A 75 6.47 -4.58 18.46
CA ASN A 75 6.81 -3.43 19.32
C ASN A 75 7.55 -2.26 18.60
N THR A 76 7.26 -1.91 17.33
CA THR A 76 7.98 -0.81 16.63
C THR A 76 7.08 0.18 15.87
N ASN A 77 7.40 1.48 16.01
CA ASN A 77 6.85 2.65 15.31
C ASN A 77 7.24 2.70 13.81
N SER A 78 7.01 1.62 13.06
CA SER A 78 7.26 1.63 11.62
C SER A 78 6.10 2.27 10.87
N GLN A 79 6.40 3.10 9.86
CA GLN A 79 5.39 3.81 9.05
C GLN A 79 4.53 2.86 8.19
N ASN A 80 5.02 1.64 7.91
CA ASN A 80 4.31 0.58 7.20
C ASN A 80 3.68 -0.42 8.18
N ALA A 81 3.04 0.10 9.23
CA ALA A 81 2.42 -0.73 10.26
C ALA A 81 1.24 -1.52 9.66
N VAL A 82 1.28 -2.84 9.84
CA VAL A 82 0.13 -3.70 9.60
C VAL A 82 -0.97 -3.30 10.59
N VAL A 83 -2.15 -3.01 10.07
CA VAL A 83 -3.32 -2.64 10.89
C VAL A 83 -4.26 -3.82 10.98
N ARG A 84 -4.63 -4.23 12.19
CA ARG A 84 -5.65 -5.26 12.41
C ARG A 84 -7.04 -4.63 12.43
N ARG A 85 -7.94 -5.11 11.57
CA ARG A 85 -9.36 -4.76 11.54
C ARG A 85 -10.13 -5.45 12.68
N PRO A 86 -11.29 -4.93 13.10
CA PRO A 86 -12.14 -5.56 14.12
C PRO A 86 -12.62 -6.96 13.76
N ASP A 87 -12.78 -7.24 12.46
CA ASP A 87 -13.17 -8.55 11.93
C ASP A 87 -12.02 -9.57 11.89
N GLY A 88 -10.81 -9.19 12.33
CA GLY A 88 -9.62 -10.03 12.35
C GLY A 88 -8.83 -10.09 11.04
N TRP A 89 -9.24 -9.39 9.98
CA TRP A 89 -8.38 -9.14 8.83
C TRP A 89 -7.26 -8.15 9.16
N MET A 90 -6.23 -8.14 8.34
CA MET A 90 -5.12 -7.21 8.42
C MET A 90 -5.01 -6.42 7.13
N GLU A 91 -4.55 -5.19 7.26
CA GLU A 91 -4.27 -4.28 6.15
C GLU A 91 -2.81 -3.88 6.15
N VAL A 92 -2.21 -3.83 4.97
CA VAL A 92 -0.93 -3.15 4.74
C VAL A 92 -1.04 -2.26 3.51
N VAL A 93 -0.46 -1.07 3.58
CA VAL A 93 -0.40 -0.14 2.45
C VAL A 93 0.61 -0.66 1.43
N ILE A 94 0.16 -0.91 0.20
CA ILE A 94 1.05 -1.22 -0.93
C ILE A 94 1.71 0.06 -1.44
N GLY A 95 0.95 1.15 -1.52
CA GLY A 95 1.43 2.44 -1.95
C GLY A 95 0.31 3.44 -2.16
N HIS A 96 0.68 4.65 -2.58
CA HIS A 96 -0.24 5.74 -2.85
C HIS A 96 -0.05 6.24 -4.29
N PHE A 97 -1.10 6.83 -4.86
CA PHE A 97 -1.03 7.53 -6.13
C PHE A 97 -2.07 8.64 -6.18
N TYR A 98 -1.81 9.65 -7.00
CA TYR A 98 -2.76 10.70 -7.29
C TYR A 98 -3.46 10.41 -8.61
N ASN A 99 -4.78 10.51 -8.64
CA ASN A 99 -5.57 10.49 -9.86
C ASN A 99 -5.78 11.93 -10.32
N ASP A 100 -5.12 12.37 -11.40
CA ASP A 100 -5.33 13.70 -11.96
C ASP A 100 -6.54 13.77 -12.92
N LYS A 101 -6.98 14.99 -13.24
CA LYS A 101 -7.98 15.17 -14.30
C LYS A 101 -7.30 14.96 -15.65
N GLY A 102 -7.57 13.82 -16.28
CA GLY A 102 -7.14 13.53 -17.65
C GLY A 102 -6.44 12.18 -17.81
N ASP A 103 -6.10 11.50 -16.73
CA ASP A 103 -5.48 10.19 -16.79
C ASP A 103 -6.43 9.13 -17.40
N GLU A 104 -5.99 8.57 -18.53
CA GLU A 104 -6.59 7.36 -19.14
C GLU A 104 -5.74 6.13 -18.81
N GLY A 105 -6.39 4.96 -18.73
CA GLY A 105 -5.73 3.68 -18.53
C GLY A 105 -5.95 3.06 -17.16
N MET A 106 -4.94 2.33 -16.70
CA MET A 106 -5.01 1.44 -15.54
C MET A 106 -3.88 1.72 -14.56
N VAL A 107 -4.22 1.72 -13.28
CA VAL A 107 -3.25 1.65 -12.18
C VAL A 107 -3.17 0.21 -11.70
N GLU A 108 -1.96 -0.30 -11.57
CA GLU A 108 -1.64 -1.58 -10.95
C GLU A 108 -1.02 -1.35 -9.57
N ALA A 109 -1.58 -2.00 -8.56
CA ALA A 109 -0.93 -2.22 -7.28
C ALA A 109 -0.39 -3.65 -7.24
N ARG A 110 0.88 -3.80 -6.90
CA ARG A 110 1.57 -5.10 -6.93
C ARG A 110 2.31 -5.35 -5.63
N LEU A 111 2.17 -6.58 -5.12
CA LEU A 111 2.97 -7.13 -4.03
C LEU A 111 3.79 -8.31 -4.56
N LEU A 112 5.12 -8.21 -4.47
CA LEU A 112 6.07 -9.17 -5.03
C LEU A 112 7.06 -9.66 -3.98
N GLU A 113 7.24 -10.98 -3.88
CA GLU A 113 8.30 -11.59 -3.06
C GLU A 113 8.81 -12.89 -3.68
N THR A 114 10.12 -12.97 -3.92
CA THR A 114 10.77 -14.02 -4.72
C THR A 114 11.95 -14.70 -4.01
N ASN A 115 12.28 -14.30 -2.78
CA ASN A 115 13.55 -14.69 -2.15
C ASN A 115 13.48 -15.95 -1.26
N CYS A 116 12.29 -16.50 -1.00
CA CYS A 116 12.13 -17.68 -0.14
C CYS A 116 10.81 -18.44 -0.39
N TRP A 117 10.75 -19.68 0.10
CA TRP A 117 9.49 -20.42 0.22
C TRP A 117 8.54 -19.73 1.20
N LYS A 118 7.26 -19.69 0.85
CA LYS A 118 6.22 -19.04 1.66
C LYS A 118 4.88 -19.75 1.56
N SER A 119 4.14 -19.73 2.66
CA SER A 119 2.80 -20.34 2.76
C SER A 119 1.94 -19.64 3.81
N GLY A 120 0.64 -19.93 3.79
CA GLY A 120 -0.27 -19.52 4.85
C GLY A 120 -0.78 -18.09 4.73
N LEU A 121 -0.49 -17.38 3.64
CA LEU A 121 -1.12 -16.11 3.31
C LEU A 121 -2.56 -16.36 2.83
N ILE A 122 -3.53 -15.68 3.44
CA ILE A 122 -4.94 -15.72 3.03
C ILE A 122 -5.30 -14.31 2.57
N VAL A 123 -5.73 -14.14 1.32
CA VAL A 123 -5.97 -12.83 0.71
C VAL A 123 -7.46 -12.65 0.45
N GLU A 124 -8.00 -11.54 0.92
CA GLU A 124 -9.33 -11.06 0.53
C GLU A 124 -9.25 -10.30 -0.79
N GLY A 125 -8.30 -9.38 -0.92
CA GLY A 125 -8.07 -8.66 -2.16
C GLY A 125 -7.19 -7.42 -1.99
N ILE A 126 -7.18 -6.59 -3.03
CA ILE A 126 -6.58 -5.26 -3.01
C ILE A 126 -7.70 -4.23 -3.05
N GLU A 127 -7.69 -3.31 -2.10
CA GLU A 127 -8.66 -2.22 -2.01
C GLU A 127 -8.01 -0.89 -2.39
N PHE A 128 -8.63 -0.16 -3.31
CA PHE A 128 -8.26 1.21 -3.66
C PHE A 128 -9.20 2.18 -2.97
N ARG A 129 -8.67 2.93 -1.99
CA ARG A 129 -9.48 3.86 -1.18
C ARG A 129 -8.99 5.29 -1.34
N PRO A 130 -9.87 6.29 -1.47
CA PRO A 130 -9.46 7.68 -1.46
C PRO A 130 -8.86 8.02 -0.08
N LEU A 131 -7.81 8.83 -0.08
CA LEU A 131 -7.18 9.34 1.13
C LEU A 131 -7.97 10.57 1.59
N ASN A 132 -8.87 10.36 2.54
CA ASN A 132 -9.69 11.42 3.10
C ASN A 132 -9.01 11.99 4.36
N GLU A 133 -9.45 13.17 4.82
CA GLU A 133 -8.92 13.80 6.04
C GLU A 133 -9.00 12.88 7.27
N ASP A 134 -10.02 12.02 7.35
CA ASP A 134 -10.17 11.00 8.40
C ASP A 134 -9.08 9.92 8.35
N SER A 135 -8.61 9.57 7.16
CA SER A 135 -7.53 8.60 6.94
C SER A 135 -6.15 9.18 7.33
N VAL A 136 -6.00 10.50 7.27
CA VAL A 136 -4.79 11.22 7.72
C VAL A 136 -4.64 11.14 9.24
N ILE A 137 -5.73 11.08 10.01
CA ILE A 137 -5.68 10.96 11.47
C ILE A 137 -5.12 9.59 11.90
N PHE A 138 -5.45 8.51 11.19
CA PHE A 138 -4.85 7.19 11.44
C PHE A 138 -3.35 7.16 11.12
N SER A 139 -2.92 7.84 10.06
CA SER A 139 -1.48 8.01 9.75
C SER A 139 -0.76 8.89 10.80
N LYS A 140 -1.38 9.97 11.27
CA LYS A 140 -0.80 10.88 12.28
C LYS A 140 -0.66 10.28 13.68
N ARG A 141 -1.49 9.30 14.08
CA ARG A 141 -1.29 8.58 15.36
C ARG A 141 0.04 7.79 15.41
N GLY A 142 0.63 7.47 14.25
CA GLY A 142 1.97 6.89 14.13
C GLY A 142 3.10 7.89 13.84
N VAL A 143 2.79 9.18 13.62
CA VAL A 143 3.78 10.23 13.31
C VAL A 143 3.71 11.32 14.37
N LYS A 144 4.52 11.19 15.42
CA LYS A 144 4.86 12.35 16.24
C LYS A 144 5.69 13.32 15.39
N ASN A 145 5.07 14.44 15.06
CA ASN A 145 5.66 15.75 14.76
C ASN A 145 6.81 15.81 13.75
N VAL A 146 6.49 16.13 12.49
CA VAL A 146 7.31 17.06 11.71
C VAL A 146 6.36 17.96 10.92
N ARG A 147 6.17 19.20 11.39
CA ARG A 147 5.85 20.44 10.65
C ARG A 147 5.18 21.48 11.56
N LYS A 148 5.98 22.08 12.44
CA LYS A 148 5.87 23.52 12.74
C LYS A 148 7.17 24.13 12.26
N GLY A 149 7.17 24.67 11.05
CA GLY A 149 8.38 25.29 10.50
C GLY A 149 8.40 25.40 9.00
N LEU A 150 7.31 25.85 8.36
CA LEU A 150 7.43 26.46 7.03
C LEU A 150 6.18 27.28 6.65
N LEU A 151 5.78 28.24 7.48
CA LEU A 151 4.82 29.29 7.07
C LEU A 151 5.17 30.64 7.73
N SER A 152 6.39 31.13 7.52
CA SER A 152 6.74 32.51 7.88
C SER A 152 7.68 33.20 6.89
N LYS A 153 7.57 32.88 5.59
CA LYS A 153 8.26 33.66 4.54
C LYS A 153 7.32 33.98 3.38
N PHE A 154 6.20 34.62 3.70
CA PHE A 154 5.55 35.56 2.78
C PHE A 154 4.90 36.66 3.62
N ARG A 155 5.65 37.75 3.83
CA ARG A 155 5.07 39.03 4.22
C ARG A 155 5.77 40.13 3.42
N ASN A 156 5.04 40.55 2.39
CA ASN A 156 4.94 41.86 1.75
C ASN A 156 6.22 42.56 1.28
N SER A 157 6.36 42.63 -0.05
CA SER A 157 6.79 43.84 -0.75
C SER A 157 5.55 44.69 -1.00
N GLN A 158 5.51 45.86 -0.35
CA GLN A 158 5.06 47.14 -0.89
C GLN A 158 5.90 48.22 -0.23
#